data_AF-A0AAQ0ED29-F1
#
_entry.id   AF-A0AAQ0ED29-F1
#
_cell.length_a   1.000
_cell.length_b   1.000
_cell.length_c   1.000
_cell.angle_alpha   90.00
_cell.angle_beta   90.00
_cell.angle_gamma   90.00
#
_symmetry.space_group_name_H-M   'P 1'
#
loop_
_entity.id
_entity.type
_entity.pdbx_description
1 polymer ?
#
loop_
_entity_poly.entity_id
_entity_poly.type
_entity_poly.pdbx_seq_one_letter_code
_entity_poly.pdbx_strand_id
1 'polypeptide(L)'
;MPYQSLQSGLLPPSANLGVIEGFFGKGWSWQARARYAQWLPRHGYGFYIYAPKEDGYLRKHWALPWPEQQLADLAELARQCRANGLAFGVGLSPMGAHHDYDRKRPALLEKVRIIDEVLQPDILAVLFDDMKGDTPDLARHQLTIAHDIAAHCKASRLIFCPSYYSTDPVLEKVFGAMPPRYLEEIGEQLDRRFEIFWTGPKVCSTEYPAVHLKQVTELLGRKPFLWDNYPVNDGSKASSYLYLRAFENRPAELAELLSGHAVNPMKQAALSALPLATLPMSYKLGKQYDPDKALHASLNATCGPQISAMIEADLPLFQDLGLARLTPEQIAALKTRYLPFRDQACVDEIVRWLDGEYVFDPDCLTD
;
A
#
# COMPACT_ATOMS: atom_id res chain seq x y z
N MET A 1 7.70 21.22 21.01
CA MET A 1 7.77 19.80 20.60
C MET A 1 7.70 19.75 19.08
N PRO A 2 8.75 19.29 18.36
CA PRO A 2 8.80 19.37 16.89
C PRO A 2 7.65 18.62 16.21
N TYR A 3 7.10 17.59 16.86
CA TYR A 3 5.99 16.78 16.34
C TYR A 3 4.70 17.57 16.12
N GLN A 4 4.33 18.51 17.00
CA GLN A 4 3.12 19.32 16.82
C GLN A 4 3.20 20.21 15.57
N SER A 5 4.36 20.82 15.32
CA SER A 5 4.59 21.58 14.09
C SER A 5 4.59 20.69 12.85
N LEU A 6 5.12 19.47 12.93
CA LEU A 6 5.12 18.53 11.81
C LEU A 6 3.71 17.98 11.50
N GLN A 7 2.85 17.84 12.52
CA GLN A 7 1.44 17.46 12.37
C GLN A 7 0.56 18.61 11.84
N SER A 8 1.05 19.86 11.78
CA SER A 8 0.24 21.01 11.34
C SER A 8 -0.13 21.00 9.85
N GLY A 9 0.29 19.98 9.10
CA GLY A 9 0.00 19.86 7.68
C GLY A 9 0.95 20.65 6.77
N LEU A 10 2.11 21.06 7.28
CA LEU A 10 3.10 21.90 6.59
C LEU A 10 4.37 21.14 6.21
N LEU A 11 4.42 19.82 6.39
CA LEU A 11 5.56 19.02 5.99
C LEU A 11 5.59 18.92 4.45
N PRO A 12 6.65 19.42 3.77
CA PRO A 12 6.68 19.39 2.32
C PRO A 12 6.62 17.94 1.79
N PRO A 13 5.80 17.66 0.78
CA PRO A 13 5.68 16.32 0.22
C PRO A 13 6.98 15.87 -0.46
N SER A 14 7.35 14.62 -0.22
CA SER A 14 8.43 13.94 -0.95
C SER A 14 7.86 13.17 -2.14
N ALA A 15 8.39 13.39 -3.34
CA ALA A 15 8.00 12.64 -4.54
C ALA A 15 8.28 11.12 -4.42
N ASN A 16 9.14 10.72 -3.47
CA ASN A 16 9.56 9.33 -3.27
C ASN A 16 8.85 8.67 -2.08
N LEU A 17 7.92 9.35 -1.42
CA LEU A 17 7.14 8.80 -0.30
C LEU A 17 5.65 8.89 -0.64
N GLY A 18 4.92 7.79 -0.51
CA GLY A 18 3.51 7.77 -0.86
C GLY A 18 2.75 6.59 -0.26
N VAL A 19 1.50 6.44 -0.70
CA VAL A 19 0.61 5.36 -0.30
C VAL A 19 0.26 4.52 -1.52
N ILE A 20 0.19 3.21 -1.35
CA ILE A 20 -0.41 2.28 -2.30
C ILE A 20 -1.62 1.62 -1.62
N GLU A 21 -2.83 1.86 -2.13
CA GLU A 21 -4.03 1.13 -1.67
C GLU A 21 -3.97 -0.27 -2.27
N GLY A 22 -3.15 -1.17 -1.70
CA GLY A 22 -2.80 -2.46 -2.29
C GLY A 22 -3.27 -3.68 -1.49
N PHE A 23 -4.16 -3.46 -0.52
CA PHE A 23 -4.66 -4.47 0.40
C PHE A 23 -5.86 -5.26 -0.15
N PHE A 24 -6.12 -6.43 0.45
CA PHE A 24 -7.27 -7.29 0.20
C PHE A 24 -8.51 -6.94 1.03
N GLY A 25 -9.67 -7.36 0.55
CA GLY A 25 -10.97 -7.12 1.18
C GLY A 25 -11.59 -5.79 0.77
N LYS A 26 -12.65 -5.41 1.50
CA LYS A 26 -13.43 -4.22 1.18
C LYS A 26 -12.56 -2.97 1.11
N GLY A 27 -12.54 -2.33 -0.04
CA GLY A 27 -11.79 -1.12 -0.33
C GLY A 27 -12.37 0.11 0.34
N TRP A 28 -11.60 1.18 0.30
CA TRP A 28 -12.03 2.45 0.88
C TRP A 28 -13.20 3.06 0.10
N SER A 29 -14.06 3.79 0.81
CA SER A 29 -15.08 4.57 0.13
C SER A 29 -14.46 5.69 -0.71
N TRP A 30 -15.14 6.13 -1.76
CA TRP A 30 -14.71 7.28 -2.56
C TRP A 30 -14.49 8.54 -1.71
N GLN A 31 -15.32 8.75 -0.69
CA GLN A 31 -15.16 9.86 0.25
C GLN A 31 -13.86 9.75 1.06
N ALA A 32 -13.47 8.54 1.49
CA ALA A 32 -12.21 8.33 2.18
C ALA A 32 -11.01 8.59 1.25
N ARG A 33 -11.05 8.10 0.00
CA ARG A 33 -10.02 8.36 -1.02
C ARG A 33 -9.87 9.86 -1.30
N ALA A 34 -10.98 10.59 -1.41
CA ALA A 34 -10.99 12.05 -1.57
C ALA A 34 -10.34 12.79 -0.39
N ARG A 35 -10.56 12.33 0.85
CA ARG A 35 -9.87 12.87 2.04
C ARG A 35 -8.37 12.61 1.96
N TYR A 36 -7.95 11.42 1.54
CA TYR A 36 -6.53 11.09 1.38
C TYR A 36 -5.86 11.95 0.30
N ALA A 37 -6.55 12.23 -0.81
CA ALA A 37 -6.05 13.14 -1.84
C ALA A 37 -5.69 14.54 -1.30
N GLN A 38 -6.42 15.01 -0.28
CA GLN A 38 -6.15 16.29 0.39
C GLN A 38 -5.14 16.15 1.54
N TRP A 39 -5.21 15.06 2.28
CA TRP A 39 -4.46 14.85 3.52
C TRP A 39 -2.99 14.48 3.27
N LEU A 40 -2.72 13.57 2.33
CA LEU A 40 -1.39 13.07 2.02
C LEU A 40 -0.34 14.16 1.72
N PRO A 41 -0.58 15.12 0.79
CA PRO A 41 0.43 16.13 0.47
C PRO A 41 0.73 17.07 1.63
N ARG A 42 -0.21 17.25 2.57
CA ARG A 42 0.00 18.04 3.80
C ARG A 42 0.85 17.31 4.84
N HIS A 43 0.93 15.99 4.76
CA HIS A 43 1.64 15.15 5.71
C HIS A 43 2.96 14.62 5.15
N GLY A 44 3.48 15.17 4.05
CA GLY A 44 4.80 14.80 3.52
C GLY A 44 4.79 13.70 2.46
N TYR A 45 3.62 13.25 1.99
CA TYR A 45 3.48 12.25 0.94
C TYR A 45 3.26 12.90 -0.44
N GLY A 46 4.02 12.46 -1.45
CA GLY A 46 3.96 13.01 -2.81
C GLY A 46 3.13 12.21 -3.80
N PHE A 47 2.70 10.99 -3.47
CA PHE A 47 1.88 10.20 -4.38
C PHE A 47 0.87 9.26 -3.68
N TYR A 48 -0.15 8.87 -4.44
CA TYR A 48 -1.12 7.83 -4.08
C TYR A 48 -1.35 6.91 -5.28
N ILE A 49 -1.16 5.60 -5.09
CA ILE A 49 -1.38 4.56 -6.11
C ILE A 49 -2.67 3.81 -5.78
N TYR A 50 -3.65 3.90 -6.68
CA TYR A 50 -4.87 3.12 -6.64
C TYR A 50 -4.60 1.71 -7.18
N ALA A 51 -4.57 0.70 -6.29
CA ALA A 51 -4.36 -0.69 -6.64
C ALA A 51 -5.17 -1.69 -5.76
N PRO A 52 -6.42 -1.37 -5.34
CA PRO A 52 -7.12 -2.22 -4.38
C PRO A 52 -7.36 -3.60 -4.99
N LYS A 53 -7.05 -4.66 -4.23
CA LYS A 53 -7.12 -6.04 -4.74
C LYS A 53 -8.54 -6.49 -5.09
N GLU A 54 -9.55 -5.83 -4.52
CA GLU A 54 -10.97 -6.06 -4.84
C GLU A 54 -11.41 -5.51 -6.20
N ASP A 55 -10.69 -4.53 -6.77
CA ASP A 55 -11.06 -3.99 -8.09
C ASP A 55 -10.66 -5.01 -9.17
N GLY A 56 -11.62 -5.88 -9.50
CA GLY A 56 -11.44 -6.91 -10.52
C GLY A 56 -11.02 -6.34 -11.87
N TYR A 57 -11.37 -5.10 -12.21
CA TYR A 57 -10.98 -4.47 -13.48
C TYR A 57 -9.53 -4.01 -13.51
N LEU A 58 -8.81 -4.06 -12.38
CA LEU A 58 -7.35 -3.96 -12.34
C LEU A 58 -6.67 -5.34 -12.30
N ARG A 59 -7.44 -6.39 -11.99
CA ARG A 59 -6.95 -7.75 -11.76
C ARG A 59 -7.68 -8.76 -12.65
N LYS A 60 -8.49 -9.68 -12.11
CA LYS A 60 -9.15 -10.78 -12.84
C LYS A 60 -9.90 -10.41 -14.13
N HIS A 61 -10.46 -9.22 -14.20
CA HIS A 61 -11.23 -8.67 -15.32
C HIS A 61 -10.50 -7.53 -16.02
N TRP A 62 -9.16 -7.48 -15.92
CA TRP A 62 -8.33 -6.41 -16.49
C TRP A 62 -8.58 -6.15 -17.98
N ALA A 63 -8.99 -7.18 -18.74
CA ALA A 63 -9.28 -7.09 -20.16
C ALA A 63 -10.61 -6.38 -20.48
N LEU A 64 -11.43 -6.08 -19.47
CA LEU A 64 -12.69 -5.35 -19.60
C LEU A 64 -12.50 -3.88 -19.20
N PRO A 65 -13.25 -2.95 -19.84
CA PRO A 65 -13.36 -1.60 -19.33
C PRO A 65 -14.03 -1.61 -17.96
N TRP A 66 -13.73 -0.60 -17.15
CA TRP A 66 -14.52 -0.37 -15.94
C TRP A 66 -15.97 -0.03 -16.29
N PRO A 67 -16.93 -0.34 -15.40
CA PRO A 67 -18.27 0.22 -15.45
C PRO A 67 -18.20 1.75 -15.45
N GLU A 68 -19.11 2.40 -16.18
CA GLU A 68 -19.09 3.85 -16.41
C GLU A 68 -19.01 4.65 -15.09
N GLN A 69 -19.82 4.31 -14.09
CA GLN A 69 -19.81 5.00 -12.80
C GLN A 69 -18.47 4.82 -12.06
N GLN A 70 -17.92 3.61 -12.03
CA GLN A 70 -16.64 3.34 -11.35
C GLN A 70 -15.50 4.10 -12.04
N LEU A 71 -15.51 4.15 -13.38
CA LEU A 71 -14.53 4.92 -14.15
C LEU A 71 -14.65 6.42 -13.89
N ALA A 72 -15.88 6.95 -13.81
CA ALA A 72 -16.13 8.35 -13.48
C ALA A 72 -15.64 8.71 -12.08
N ASP A 73 -15.90 7.85 -11.08
CA ASP A 73 -15.42 8.04 -9.72
C ASP A 73 -13.87 8.02 -9.65
N LEU A 74 -13.22 7.12 -10.41
CA LEU A 74 -11.76 7.08 -10.54
C LEU A 74 -11.18 8.35 -11.19
N ALA A 75 -11.82 8.83 -12.25
CA ALA A 75 -11.41 10.05 -12.93
C ALA A 75 -11.52 11.27 -12.01
N GLU A 76 -12.58 11.33 -11.20
CA GLU A 76 -12.76 12.37 -10.19
C GLU A 76 -11.69 12.29 -9.09
N LEU A 77 -11.34 11.09 -8.61
CA LEU A 77 -10.24 10.91 -7.66
C LEU A 77 -8.91 11.39 -8.25
N ALA A 78 -8.59 11.02 -9.48
CA ALA A 78 -7.38 11.46 -10.17
C ALA A 78 -7.33 12.99 -10.29
N ARG A 79 -8.45 13.63 -10.61
CA ARG A 79 -8.59 15.09 -10.66
C ARG A 79 -8.36 15.72 -9.28
N GLN A 80 -8.90 15.13 -8.21
CA GLN A 80 -8.71 15.62 -6.84
C GLN A 80 -7.26 15.50 -6.38
N CYS A 81 -6.56 14.39 -6.69
CA CYS A 81 -5.14 14.25 -6.41
C CYS A 81 -4.33 15.37 -7.08
N ARG A 82 -4.50 15.57 -8.40
CA ARG A 82 -3.83 16.65 -9.14
C ARG A 82 -4.13 18.04 -8.57
N ALA A 83 -5.40 18.30 -8.23
CA ALA A 83 -5.81 19.58 -7.64
C ALA A 83 -5.15 19.87 -6.27
N ASN A 84 -4.71 18.84 -5.55
CA ASN A 84 -4.01 18.97 -4.27
C ASN A 84 -2.48 18.81 -4.41
N GLY A 85 -1.94 18.73 -5.63
CA GLY A 85 -0.50 18.55 -5.86
C GLY A 85 0.02 17.17 -5.47
N LEU A 86 -0.85 16.16 -5.46
CA LEU A 86 -0.51 14.77 -5.19
C LEU A 86 -0.45 14.00 -6.51
N ALA A 87 0.66 13.31 -6.79
CA ALA A 87 0.78 12.48 -7.98
C ALA A 87 -0.18 11.27 -7.89
N PHE A 88 -0.99 11.07 -8.93
CA PHE A 88 -1.96 9.98 -9.00
C PHE A 88 -1.37 8.79 -9.74
N GLY A 89 -1.48 7.60 -9.14
CA GLY A 89 -1.01 6.36 -9.72
C GLY A 89 -2.10 5.31 -9.87
N VAL A 90 -1.90 4.38 -10.80
CA VAL A 90 -2.75 3.21 -11.01
C VAL A 90 -1.87 1.96 -10.98
N GLY A 91 -2.28 0.92 -10.24
CA GLY A 91 -1.65 -0.39 -10.26
C GLY A 91 -2.47 -1.39 -11.07
N LEU A 92 -1.95 -1.81 -12.22
CA LEU A 92 -2.56 -2.79 -13.11
C LEU A 92 -1.90 -4.16 -12.92
N SER A 93 -2.69 -5.16 -12.50
CA SER A 93 -2.25 -6.56 -12.42
C SER A 93 -2.90 -7.38 -13.56
N PRO A 94 -2.23 -7.57 -14.71
CA PRO A 94 -2.80 -8.31 -15.83
C PRO A 94 -2.80 -9.84 -15.58
N MET A 95 -3.60 -10.28 -14.60
CA MET A 95 -3.63 -11.65 -14.11
C MET A 95 -3.92 -12.65 -15.22
N GLY A 96 -3.09 -13.69 -15.29
CA GLY A 96 -3.16 -14.73 -16.32
C GLY A 96 -2.82 -14.28 -17.74
N ALA A 97 -2.36 -13.04 -17.96
CA ALA A 97 -1.99 -12.58 -19.30
C ALA A 97 -0.83 -13.38 -19.91
N HIS A 98 0.12 -13.81 -19.08
CA HIS A 98 1.31 -14.57 -19.49
C HIS A 98 1.00 -15.94 -20.12
N HIS A 99 -0.18 -16.53 -19.89
CA HIS A 99 -0.54 -17.84 -20.43
C HIS A 99 -0.84 -17.84 -21.95
N ASP A 100 -1.33 -16.72 -22.51
CA ASP A 100 -1.69 -16.62 -23.94
C ASP A 100 -1.60 -15.14 -24.37
N TYR A 101 -0.42 -14.56 -24.18
CA TYR A 101 -0.26 -13.12 -24.27
C TYR A 101 -0.53 -12.57 -25.68
N ASP A 102 -0.15 -13.28 -26.73
CA ASP A 102 -0.38 -12.83 -28.12
C ASP A 102 -1.86 -12.54 -28.40
N ARG A 103 -2.77 -13.40 -27.89
CA ARG A 103 -4.21 -13.18 -28.02
C ARG A 103 -4.74 -12.11 -27.08
N LYS A 104 -4.12 -11.94 -25.91
CA LYS A 104 -4.55 -11.03 -24.85
C LYS A 104 -3.98 -9.61 -25.02
N ARG A 105 -2.93 -9.43 -25.82
CA ARG A 105 -2.23 -8.17 -26.06
C ARG A 105 -3.17 -7.05 -26.53
N PRO A 106 -4.09 -7.24 -27.50
CA PRO A 106 -5.01 -6.17 -27.93
C PRO A 106 -5.87 -5.63 -26.77
N ALA A 107 -6.39 -6.51 -25.92
CA ALA A 107 -7.18 -6.09 -24.76
C ALA A 107 -6.33 -5.34 -23.73
N LEU A 108 -5.06 -5.71 -23.57
CA LEU A 108 -4.15 -5.00 -22.66
C LEU A 108 -3.89 -3.59 -23.14
N LEU A 109 -3.60 -3.43 -24.43
CA LEU A 109 -3.36 -2.11 -25.02
C LEU A 109 -4.60 -1.23 -24.94
N GLU A 110 -5.80 -1.79 -25.13
CA GLU A 110 -7.05 -1.04 -24.94
C GLU A 110 -7.24 -0.61 -23.47
N LYS A 111 -6.93 -1.49 -22.51
CA LYS A 111 -6.96 -1.14 -21.09
C LYS A 111 -5.98 -0.01 -20.74
N VAL A 112 -4.75 -0.07 -21.25
CA VAL A 112 -3.74 0.99 -21.08
C VAL A 112 -4.23 2.30 -21.70
N ARG A 113 -4.82 2.25 -22.89
CA ARG A 113 -5.41 3.42 -23.56
C ARG A 113 -6.49 4.08 -22.70
N ILE A 114 -7.40 3.30 -22.11
CA ILE A 114 -8.44 3.82 -21.20
C ILE A 114 -7.80 4.50 -19.98
N ILE A 115 -6.82 3.85 -19.35
CA ILE A 115 -6.09 4.41 -18.20
C ILE A 115 -5.45 5.75 -18.58
N ASP A 116 -4.73 5.79 -19.69
CA ASP A 116 -4.03 6.98 -20.16
C ASP A 116 -4.96 8.13 -20.52
N GLU A 117 -6.04 7.86 -21.27
CA GLU A 117 -6.90 8.91 -21.79
C GLU A 117 -7.84 9.48 -20.71
N VAL A 118 -8.38 8.60 -19.86
CA VAL A 118 -9.42 8.97 -18.90
C VAL A 118 -8.82 9.36 -17.55
N LEU A 119 -7.86 8.57 -17.05
CA LEU A 119 -7.31 8.77 -15.70
C LEU A 119 -6.06 9.66 -15.72
N GLN A 120 -5.27 9.59 -16.79
CA GLN A 120 -4.02 10.35 -16.97
C GLN A 120 -3.10 10.25 -15.74
N PRO A 121 -2.70 9.03 -15.34
CA PRO A 121 -1.89 8.85 -14.13
C PRO A 121 -0.45 9.35 -14.34
N ASP A 122 0.13 9.90 -13.28
CA ASP A 122 1.55 10.22 -13.21
C ASP A 122 2.40 8.96 -13.06
N ILE A 123 1.85 7.93 -12.42
CA ILE A 123 2.49 6.65 -12.09
C ILE A 123 1.65 5.48 -12.64
N LEU A 124 2.26 4.60 -13.42
CA LEU A 124 1.64 3.32 -13.78
C LEU A 124 2.47 2.18 -13.22
N ALA A 125 1.90 1.43 -12.28
CA ALA A 125 2.51 0.24 -11.73
C ALA A 125 1.99 -1.01 -12.46
N VAL A 126 2.90 -1.87 -12.90
CA VAL A 126 2.61 -3.16 -13.53
C VAL A 126 2.91 -4.25 -12.51
N LEU A 127 1.85 -4.96 -12.11
CA LEU A 127 1.84 -5.73 -10.88
C LEU A 127 1.70 -7.24 -11.16
N PHE A 128 2.71 -8.03 -10.81
CA PHE A 128 2.69 -9.48 -10.91
C PHE A 128 2.73 -10.19 -9.54
N ASP A 129 2.47 -9.45 -8.46
CA ASP A 129 2.23 -10.00 -7.13
C ASP A 129 1.01 -10.93 -7.13
N ASP A 130 1.01 -11.89 -6.18
CA ASP A 130 -0.08 -12.85 -6.00
C ASP A 130 -0.37 -13.75 -7.22
N MET A 131 0.64 -14.01 -8.05
CA MET A 131 0.55 -14.91 -9.22
C MET A 131 1.43 -16.14 -9.02
N LYS A 132 0.98 -17.29 -9.55
CA LYS A 132 1.76 -18.54 -9.52
C LYS A 132 3.03 -18.43 -10.35
N GLY A 133 4.10 -19.05 -9.85
CA GLY A 133 5.40 -19.15 -10.49
C GLY A 133 5.57 -20.36 -11.41
N ASP A 134 4.50 -21.12 -11.67
CA ASP A 134 4.53 -22.39 -12.41
C ASP A 134 4.57 -22.24 -13.94
N THR A 135 4.70 -21.00 -14.44
CA THR A 135 4.80 -20.73 -15.88
C THR A 135 6.28 -20.78 -16.34
N PRO A 136 6.62 -21.59 -17.36
CA PRO A 136 7.92 -21.54 -18.01
C PRO A 136 8.24 -20.13 -18.55
N ASP A 137 9.51 -19.74 -18.52
CA ASP A 137 9.96 -18.40 -18.96
C ASP A 137 9.19 -17.22 -18.32
N LEU A 138 8.73 -17.37 -17.07
CA LEU A 138 7.89 -16.36 -16.41
C LEU A 138 8.47 -14.94 -16.50
N ALA A 139 9.77 -14.78 -16.26
CA ALA A 139 10.44 -13.48 -16.36
C ALA A 139 10.27 -12.87 -17.75
N ARG A 140 10.56 -13.63 -18.82
CA ARG A 140 10.42 -13.19 -20.22
C ARG A 140 8.99 -12.75 -20.53
N HIS A 141 7.98 -13.50 -20.07
CA HIS A 141 6.57 -13.14 -20.29
C HIS A 141 6.19 -11.84 -19.58
N GLN A 142 6.59 -11.67 -18.31
CA GLN A 142 6.31 -10.46 -17.56
C GLN A 142 7.04 -9.24 -18.11
N LEU A 143 8.29 -9.40 -18.55
CA LEU A 143 9.07 -8.37 -19.25
C LEU A 143 8.37 -7.93 -20.52
N THR A 144 7.90 -8.88 -21.34
CA THR A 144 7.19 -8.58 -22.60
C THR A 144 5.95 -7.73 -22.34
N ILE A 145 5.13 -8.13 -21.35
CA ILE A 145 3.92 -7.40 -20.94
C ILE A 145 4.27 -6.00 -20.43
N ALA A 146 5.27 -5.88 -19.55
CA ALA A 146 5.68 -4.59 -18.98
C ALA A 146 6.24 -3.65 -20.05
N HIS A 147 7.05 -4.14 -20.98
CA HIS A 147 7.61 -3.34 -22.08
C HIS A 147 6.53 -2.90 -23.07
N ASP A 148 5.54 -3.74 -23.37
CA ASP A 148 4.38 -3.34 -24.18
C ASP A 148 3.59 -2.22 -23.50
N ILE A 149 3.32 -2.33 -22.19
CA ILE A 149 2.66 -1.26 -21.44
C ILE A 149 3.50 0.02 -21.53
N ALA A 150 4.80 -0.05 -21.27
CA ALA A 150 5.72 1.08 -21.29
C ALA A 150 5.89 1.75 -22.66
N ALA A 151 5.58 1.03 -23.75
CA ALA A 151 5.60 1.55 -25.11
C ALA A 151 4.31 2.29 -25.49
N HIS A 152 3.22 2.07 -24.76
CA HIS A 152 1.89 2.62 -25.09
C HIS A 152 1.32 3.54 -24.00
N CYS A 153 1.86 3.53 -22.78
CA CYS A 153 1.44 4.42 -21.71
C CYS A 153 2.11 5.80 -21.77
N LYS A 154 1.49 6.81 -21.17
CA LYS A 154 1.99 8.18 -21.04
C LYS A 154 2.46 8.54 -19.62
N ALA A 155 2.31 7.63 -18.67
CA ALA A 155 2.74 7.83 -17.29
C ALA A 155 4.24 8.18 -17.21
N SER A 156 4.58 9.18 -16.42
CA SER A 156 5.95 9.67 -16.27
C SER A 156 6.84 8.75 -15.43
N ARG A 157 6.21 7.92 -14.58
CA ARG A 157 6.88 6.96 -13.70
C ARG A 157 6.28 5.58 -13.88
N LEU A 158 7.14 4.58 -13.98
CA LEU A 158 6.75 3.19 -14.13
C LEU A 158 7.33 2.37 -12.99
N ILE A 159 6.50 1.52 -12.38
CA ILE A 159 6.93 0.64 -11.30
C ILE A 159 6.53 -0.79 -11.65
N PHE A 160 7.44 -1.73 -11.46
CA PHE A 160 7.20 -3.14 -11.72
C PHE A 160 7.18 -3.92 -10.40
N CYS A 161 6.14 -4.72 -10.14
CA CYS A 161 6.15 -5.68 -9.04
C CYS A 161 6.41 -7.09 -9.59
N PRO A 162 7.55 -7.73 -9.30
CA PRO A 162 7.78 -9.13 -9.65
C PRO A 162 6.84 -10.04 -8.85
N SER A 163 6.62 -11.28 -9.30
CA SER A 163 5.88 -12.29 -8.51
C SER A 163 6.60 -12.67 -7.22
N TYR A 164 7.93 -12.57 -7.22
CA TYR A 164 8.78 -12.80 -6.06
C TYR A 164 9.35 -11.47 -5.57
N TYR A 165 8.56 -10.72 -4.81
CA TYR A 165 8.84 -9.36 -4.36
C TYR A 165 9.49 -9.28 -2.97
N SER A 166 10.01 -10.40 -2.46
CA SER A 166 10.66 -10.53 -1.16
C SER A 166 11.60 -11.73 -1.14
N THR A 167 12.54 -11.78 -0.19
CA THR A 167 13.26 -13.02 0.17
C THR A 167 12.45 -13.92 1.11
N ASP A 168 11.20 -13.59 1.39
CA ASP A 168 10.37 -14.40 2.29
C ASP A 168 10.07 -15.78 1.67
N PRO A 169 10.47 -16.90 2.31
CA PRO A 169 10.16 -18.24 1.80
C PRO A 169 8.66 -18.53 1.69
N VAL A 170 7.81 -17.70 2.31
CA VAL A 170 6.35 -17.81 2.16
C VAL A 170 5.91 -17.61 0.71
N LEU A 171 6.62 -16.79 -0.09
CA LEU A 171 6.27 -16.57 -1.48
C LEU A 171 6.39 -17.85 -2.29
N GLU A 172 7.48 -18.59 -2.13
CA GLU A 172 7.63 -19.89 -2.81
C GLU A 172 6.65 -20.94 -2.30
N LYS A 173 6.27 -20.89 -1.01
CA LYS A 173 5.27 -21.78 -0.45
C LYS A 173 3.87 -21.55 -1.05
N VAL A 174 3.50 -20.29 -1.31
CA VAL A 174 2.16 -19.92 -1.78
C VAL A 174 2.07 -19.91 -3.31
N PHE A 175 3.10 -19.40 -3.99
CA PHE A 175 3.12 -19.21 -5.43
C PHE A 175 3.85 -20.32 -6.19
N GLY A 176 4.52 -21.24 -5.49
CA GLY A 176 5.38 -22.27 -6.08
C GLY A 176 6.84 -21.84 -6.15
N ALA A 177 7.72 -22.80 -6.43
CA ALA A 177 9.17 -22.56 -6.48
C ALA A 177 9.51 -21.44 -7.47
N MET A 178 10.39 -20.54 -7.06
CA MET A 178 10.85 -19.46 -7.93
C MET A 178 11.60 -20.04 -9.13
N PRO A 179 11.27 -19.65 -10.38
CA PRO A 179 12.03 -20.10 -11.53
C PRO A 179 13.51 -19.74 -11.40
N PRO A 180 14.44 -20.60 -11.84
CA PRO A 180 15.86 -20.30 -11.78
C PRO A 180 16.18 -18.97 -12.45
N ARG A 181 17.03 -18.15 -11.81
CA ARG A 181 17.45 -16.82 -12.29
C ARG A 181 16.33 -15.80 -12.51
N TYR A 182 15.12 -16.03 -12.00
CA TYR A 182 13.97 -15.16 -12.26
C TYR A 182 14.24 -13.68 -11.92
N LEU A 183 14.77 -13.39 -10.72
CA LEU A 183 15.02 -12.01 -10.31
C LEU A 183 16.22 -11.39 -11.03
N GLU A 184 17.24 -12.17 -11.34
CA GLU A 184 18.39 -11.78 -12.14
C GLU A 184 17.95 -11.37 -13.55
N GLU A 185 17.11 -12.17 -14.21
CA GLU A 185 16.58 -11.86 -15.54
C GLU A 185 15.72 -10.59 -15.54
N ILE A 186 14.86 -10.41 -14.52
CA ILE A 186 14.11 -9.16 -14.34
C ILE A 186 15.08 -7.98 -14.17
N GLY A 187 16.08 -8.09 -13.29
CA GLY A 187 17.05 -7.02 -13.04
C GLY A 187 17.87 -6.62 -14.28
N GLU A 188 18.32 -7.62 -15.04
CA GLU A 188 19.13 -7.49 -16.25
C GLU A 188 18.33 -6.88 -17.42
N GLN A 189 17.08 -7.32 -17.64
CA GLN A 189 16.34 -7.07 -18.88
C GLN A 189 15.19 -6.07 -18.77
N LEU A 190 14.69 -5.78 -17.56
CA LEU A 190 13.62 -4.80 -17.39
C LEU A 190 14.12 -3.40 -17.77
N ASP A 191 13.30 -2.65 -18.51
CA ASP A 191 13.64 -1.30 -18.98
C ASP A 191 14.03 -0.42 -17.78
N ARG A 192 15.09 0.38 -17.92
CA ARG A 192 15.65 1.24 -16.86
C ARG A 192 14.70 2.36 -16.43
N ARG A 193 13.66 2.64 -17.20
CA ARG A 193 12.55 3.52 -16.79
C ARG A 193 11.73 2.96 -15.64
N PHE A 194 11.75 1.64 -15.41
CA PHE A 194 11.02 1.02 -14.31
C PHE A 194 11.81 1.06 -12.99
N GLU A 195 11.14 1.52 -11.95
CA GLU A 195 11.44 1.19 -10.56
C GLU A 195 10.90 -0.23 -10.25
N ILE A 196 11.41 -0.92 -9.22
CA ILE A 196 11.00 -2.29 -8.90
C ILE A 196 10.52 -2.38 -7.45
N PHE A 197 9.28 -2.78 -7.25
CA PHE A 197 8.72 -3.00 -5.92
C PHE A 197 9.43 -4.14 -5.18
N TRP A 198 9.59 -3.95 -3.87
CA TRP A 198 10.18 -4.92 -2.96
C TRP A 198 9.58 -4.73 -1.57
N THR A 199 9.24 -5.79 -0.85
CA THR A 199 8.62 -5.70 0.50
C THR A 199 9.61 -5.96 1.65
N GLY A 200 10.88 -6.20 1.32
CA GLY A 200 11.95 -6.43 2.30
C GLY A 200 12.21 -7.90 2.59
N PRO A 201 12.84 -8.23 3.74
CA PRO A 201 13.16 -9.61 4.11
C PRO A 201 11.93 -10.53 4.26
N LYS A 202 10.79 -9.93 4.57
CA LYS A 202 9.48 -10.57 4.74
C LYS A 202 8.42 -9.86 3.91
N VAL A 203 7.30 -10.56 3.63
CA VAL A 203 6.14 -9.90 3.01
C VAL A 203 5.66 -8.73 3.86
N CYS A 204 5.57 -8.92 5.18
CA CYS A 204 5.34 -7.87 6.16
C CYS A 204 6.62 -7.71 7.02
N SER A 205 7.56 -6.89 6.55
CA SER A 205 8.86 -6.70 7.22
C SER A 205 8.76 -5.79 8.45
N THR A 206 9.42 -6.18 9.55
CA THR A 206 9.53 -5.36 10.76
C THR A 206 10.68 -4.35 10.69
N GLU A 207 11.66 -4.60 9.83
CA GLU A 207 12.84 -3.76 9.61
C GLU A 207 13.41 -3.96 8.19
N TYR A 208 14.28 -3.03 7.77
CA TYR A 208 14.91 -3.03 6.46
C TYR A 208 16.44 -2.87 6.58
N PRO A 209 17.19 -3.94 6.89
CA PRO A 209 18.63 -3.84 7.10
C PRO A 209 19.36 -3.32 5.86
N ALA A 210 20.32 -2.41 6.06
CA ALA A 210 21.06 -1.82 4.94
C ALA A 210 21.83 -2.85 4.09
N VAL A 211 22.33 -3.92 4.72
CA VAL A 211 22.99 -5.03 4.03
C VAL A 211 22.03 -5.73 3.07
N HIS A 212 20.80 -6.00 3.52
CA HIS A 212 19.76 -6.61 2.69
C HIS A 212 19.43 -5.75 1.47
N LEU A 213 19.20 -4.45 1.68
CA LEU A 213 18.85 -3.54 0.57
C LEU A 213 19.99 -3.39 -0.45
N LYS A 214 21.26 -3.46 0.00
CA LYS A 214 22.42 -3.47 -0.91
C LYS A 214 22.47 -4.76 -1.75
N GLN A 215 22.25 -5.92 -1.14
CA GLN A 215 22.16 -7.20 -1.86
C GLN A 215 21.02 -7.20 -2.89
N VAL A 216 19.86 -6.65 -2.52
CA VAL A 216 18.72 -6.49 -3.44
C VAL A 216 19.06 -5.51 -4.57
N THR A 217 19.79 -4.44 -4.28
CA THR A 217 20.26 -3.49 -5.30
C THR A 217 21.20 -4.15 -6.30
N GLU A 218 22.11 -5.00 -5.83
CA GLU A 218 23.01 -5.80 -6.69
C GLU A 218 22.21 -6.78 -7.56
N LEU A 219 21.27 -7.52 -6.96
CA LEU A 219 20.41 -8.49 -7.64
C LEU A 219 19.56 -7.86 -8.74
N LEU A 220 18.88 -6.74 -8.43
CA LEU A 220 17.98 -6.05 -9.36
C LEU A 220 18.70 -5.08 -10.30
N GLY A 221 19.99 -4.83 -10.04
CA GLY A 221 20.81 -3.84 -10.73
C GLY A 221 20.33 -2.39 -10.57
N ARG A 222 19.46 -2.11 -9.58
CA ARG A 222 18.88 -0.78 -9.27
C ARG A 222 18.32 -0.77 -7.85
N LYS A 223 18.19 0.41 -7.24
CA LYS A 223 17.63 0.54 -5.88
C LYS A 223 16.18 0.05 -5.85
N PRO A 224 15.79 -0.79 -4.87
CA PRO A 224 14.41 -1.22 -4.74
C PRO A 224 13.49 -0.06 -4.38
N PHE A 225 12.26 -0.12 -4.87
CA PHE A 225 11.15 0.71 -4.45
C PHE A 225 10.41 -0.04 -3.35
N LEU A 226 10.39 0.49 -2.14
CA LEU A 226 9.80 -0.22 -1.02
C LEU A 226 8.26 -0.20 -1.11
N TRP A 227 7.64 -1.38 -1.05
CA TRP A 227 6.24 -1.57 -0.72
C TRP A 227 6.18 -2.02 0.75
N ASP A 228 5.99 -1.09 1.68
CA ASP A 228 5.98 -1.37 3.13
C ASP A 228 4.59 -1.84 3.56
N ASN A 229 4.47 -3.13 3.88
CA ASN A 229 3.24 -3.74 4.40
C ASN A 229 3.09 -3.50 5.91
N TYR A 230 3.10 -2.22 6.28
CA TYR A 230 2.68 -1.70 7.58
C TYR A 230 2.02 -0.33 7.32
N PRO A 231 0.78 -0.08 7.77
CA PRO A 231 0.02 -0.82 8.76
C PRO A 231 -0.97 -1.85 8.18
N VAL A 232 -0.86 -2.33 6.94
CA VAL A 232 -1.88 -3.24 6.37
C VAL A 232 -2.29 -4.41 7.29
N ASN A 233 -3.59 -4.68 7.36
CA ASN A 233 -4.20 -5.70 8.23
C ASN A 233 -5.26 -6.54 7.50
N ASP A 234 -5.01 -6.88 6.24
CA ASP A 234 -5.97 -7.58 5.39
C ASP A 234 -5.94 -9.10 5.52
N GLY A 235 -4.79 -9.70 5.85
CA GLY A 235 -4.64 -11.15 5.95
C GLY A 235 -5.44 -11.79 7.09
N SER A 236 -5.66 -13.11 7.00
CA SER A 236 -6.47 -13.88 7.95
C SER A 236 -6.16 -13.61 9.42
N LYS A 237 -4.88 -13.69 9.81
CA LYS A 237 -4.43 -13.37 11.16
C LYS A 237 -4.37 -11.87 11.42
N ALA A 238 -3.92 -11.09 10.43
CA ALA A 238 -3.69 -9.66 10.57
C ALA A 238 -4.99 -8.88 10.79
N SER A 239 -6.10 -9.32 10.19
CA SER A 239 -7.43 -8.71 10.32
C SER A 239 -7.96 -8.66 11.75
N SER A 240 -7.43 -9.51 12.64
CA SER A 240 -7.71 -9.44 14.08
C SER A 240 -7.00 -8.30 14.81
N TYR A 241 -6.23 -7.44 14.15
CA TYR A 241 -5.45 -6.39 14.80
C TYR A 241 -5.72 -5.02 14.17
N LEU A 242 -5.56 -3.96 14.96
CA LEU A 242 -5.45 -2.58 14.47
C LEU A 242 -4.00 -2.12 14.69
N TYR A 243 -3.26 -1.94 13.59
CA TYR A 243 -1.85 -1.57 13.64
C TYR A 243 -1.70 -0.04 13.75
N LEU A 244 -1.78 0.48 14.98
CA LEU A 244 -1.86 1.91 15.26
C LEU A 244 -0.54 2.55 15.73
N ARG A 245 0.51 1.76 15.96
CA ARG A 245 1.81 2.29 16.45
C ARG A 245 2.46 3.21 15.41
N ALA A 246 3.30 4.12 15.86
CA ALA A 246 4.12 4.89 14.93
C ALA A 246 5.06 3.96 14.15
N PHE A 247 5.51 4.39 12.97
CA PHE A 247 6.53 3.66 12.24
C PHE A 247 7.81 3.58 13.07
N GLU A 248 8.31 2.37 13.25
CA GLU A 248 9.57 2.04 13.90
C GLU A 248 10.50 1.34 12.91
N ASN A 249 11.82 1.39 13.11
CA ASN A 249 12.79 0.70 12.24
C ASN A 249 12.71 1.10 10.74
N ARG A 250 12.24 2.32 10.45
CA ARG A 250 12.31 2.98 9.13
C ARG A 250 13.24 4.19 9.23
N PRO A 251 14.55 3.98 9.46
CA PRO A 251 15.50 5.08 9.68
C PRO A 251 15.62 5.95 8.43
N ALA A 252 15.93 7.24 8.60
CA ALA A 252 15.99 8.20 7.48
C ALA A 252 17.02 7.81 6.40
N GLU A 253 18.05 7.06 6.79
CA GLU A 253 19.09 6.49 5.93
C GLU A 253 18.52 5.58 4.82
N LEU A 254 17.28 5.08 4.96
CA LEU A 254 16.59 4.36 3.88
C LEU A 254 16.44 5.22 2.61
N ALA A 255 16.38 6.55 2.72
CA ALA A 255 16.32 7.44 1.55
C ALA A 255 17.55 7.31 0.63
N GLU A 256 18.68 6.85 1.15
CA GLU A 256 19.90 6.61 0.36
C GLU A 256 19.89 5.23 -0.32
N LEU A 257 19.10 4.29 0.17
CA LEU A 257 19.10 2.89 -0.26
C LEU A 257 17.90 2.52 -1.15
N LEU A 258 16.86 3.36 -1.16
CA LEU A 258 15.61 3.13 -1.90
C LEU A 258 15.46 4.10 -3.08
N SER A 259 14.71 3.70 -4.10
CA SER A 259 14.22 4.59 -5.16
C SER A 259 12.93 5.30 -4.76
N GLY A 260 12.10 4.63 -3.96
CA GLY A 260 10.90 5.19 -3.33
C GLY A 260 10.36 4.30 -2.22
N HIS A 261 9.31 4.75 -1.55
CA HIS A 261 8.66 4.09 -0.43
C HIS A 261 7.14 4.33 -0.50
N ALA A 262 6.39 3.30 -0.86
CA ALA A 262 4.94 3.26 -0.81
C ALA A 262 4.48 2.45 0.40
N VAL A 263 3.61 3.03 1.21
CA VAL A 263 2.99 2.35 2.35
C VAL A 263 1.69 1.69 1.93
N ASN A 264 1.50 0.42 2.30
CA ASN A 264 0.22 -0.27 2.21
C ASN A 264 -0.58 -0.08 3.52
N PRO A 265 -1.71 0.64 3.50
CA PRO A 265 -2.46 0.99 4.70
C PRO A 265 -3.43 -0.12 5.13
N MET A 266 -4.13 0.08 6.25
CA MET A 266 -5.20 -0.82 6.71
C MET A 266 -6.48 -0.67 5.88
N LYS A 267 -7.39 -1.63 6.06
CA LYS A 267 -8.78 -1.52 5.60
C LYS A 267 -9.55 -0.37 6.28
N GLN A 268 -9.11 0.03 7.47
CA GLN A 268 -9.63 1.18 8.22
C GLN A 268 -8.93 2.47 7.77
N ALA A 269 -9.62 3.29 6.97
CA ALA A 269 -9.03 4.46 6.32
C ALA A 269 -8.71 5.57 7.33
N ALA A 270 -9.60 5.83 8.30
CA ALA A 270 -9.37 6.87 9.30
C ALA A 270 -8.27 6.46 10.28
N LEU A 271 -8.26 5.20 10.73
CA LEU A 271 -7.22 4.68 11.62
C LEU A 271 -5.86 4.56 10.93
N SER A 272 -5.80 4.30 9.62
CA SER A 272 -4.54 4.26 8.86
C SER A 272 -3.80 5.59 8.87
N ALA A 273 -4.50 6.72 8.99
CA ALA A 273 -3.88 8.04 9.04
C ALA A 273 -2.93 8.19 10.25
N LEU A 274 -3.21 7.48 11.35
CA LEU A 274 -2.45 7.56 12.60
C LEU A 274 -0.98 7.12 12.43
N PRO A 275 -0.66 5.88 12.01
CA PRO A 275 0.71 5.49 11.69
C PRO A 275 1.24 6.26 10.49
N LEU A 276 0.45 6.48 9.45
CA LEU A 276 0.90 7.17 8.23
C LEU A 276 1.48 8.55 8.52
N ALA A 277 0.92 9.32 9.46
CA ALA A 277 1.43 10.63 9.80
C ALA A 277 2.88 10.60 10.34
N THR A 278 3.33 9.45 10.85
CA THR A 278 4.61 9.33 11.57
C THR A 278 5.80 8.98 10.67
N LEU A 279 5.59 8.26 9.56
CA LEU A 279 6.69 7.87 8.66
C LEU A 279 7.44 9.07 8.05
N PRO A 280 6.77 10.09 7.50
CA PRO A 280 7.43 11.30 7.01
C PRO A 280 8.22 12.03 8.12
N MET A 281 7.77 11.93 9.38
CA MET A 281 8.49 12.47 10.53
C MET A 281 9.76 11.69 10.83
N SER A 282 9.75 10.37 10.67
CA SER A 282 10.95 9.53 10.79
C SER A 282 12.02 9.98 9.80
N TYR A 283 11.66 10.14 8.52
CA TYR A 283 12.58 10.67 7.50
C TYR A 283 13.08 12.07 7.82
N LYS A 284 12.20 12.96 8.31
CA LYS A 284 12.55 14.36 8.57
C LYS A 284 13.44 14.54 9.81
N LEU A 285 13.18 13.78 10.87
CA LEU A 285 13.85 13.93 12.17
C LEU A 285 15.08 13.02 12.30
N GLY A 286 15.17 11.95 11.50
CA GLY A 286 16.28 11.00 11.54
C GLY A 286 16.54 10.50 12.96
N LYS A 287 17.77 10.67 13.45
CA LYS A 287 18.19 10.24 14.80
C LYS A 287 17.43 10.91 15.96
N GLN A 288 16.70 12.00 15.70
CA GLN A 288 15.86 12.67 16.71
C GLN A 288 14.42 12.15 16.74
N TYR A 289 14.06 11.23 15.84
CA TYR A 289 12.76 10.61 15.80
C TYR A 289 12.55 9.71 17.03
N ASP A 290 11.37 9.82 17.61
CA ASP A 290 10.91 9.13 18.81
C ASP A 290 9.48 8.64 18.52
N PRO A 291 9.29 7.32 18.35
CA PRO A 291 8.01 6.76 17.91
C PRO A 291 6.88 7.02 18.91
N ASP A 292 7.15 7.02 20.21
CA ASP A 292 6.14 7.28 21.24
C ASP A 292 5.64 8.72 21.17
N LYS A 293 6.57 9.68 21.01
CA LYS A 293 6.21 11.10 20.83
C LYS A 293 5.48 11.33 19.50
N ALA A 294 5.87 10.62 18.44
CA ALA A 294 5.22 10.72 17.14
C ALA A 294 3.78 10.18 17.18
N LEU A 295 3.58 9.01 17.81
CA LEU A 295 2.28 8.41 18.03
C LEU A 295 1.36 9.34 18.82
N HIS A 296 1.83 9.82 19.97
CA HIS A 296 1.06 10.72 20.83
C HIS A 296 0.66 12.01 20.09
N ALA A 297 1.56 12.59 19.30
CA ALA A 297 1.25 13.77 18.50
C ALA A 297 0.22 13.47 17.40
N SER A 298 0.35 12.33 16.72
CA SER A 298 -0.58 11.90 15.65
C SER A 298 -1.99 11.67 16.19
N LEU A 299 -2.11 10.96 17.32
CA LEU A 299 -3.38 10.70 17.98
C LEU A 299 -4.05 11.99 18.46
N ASN A 300 -3.31 12.90 19.11
CA ASN A 300 -3.88 14.16 19.56
C ASN A 300 -4.34 15.04 18.39
N ALA A 301 -3.58 15.10 17.30
CA ALA A 301 -3.93 15.91 16.14
C ALA A 301 -5.16 15.36 15.40
N THR A 302 -5.30 14.03 15.35
CA THR A 302 -6.36 13.35 14.59
C THR A 302 -7.64 13.16 15.40
N CYS A 303 -7.51 12.76 16.67
CA CYS A 303 -8.63 12.30 17.51
C CYS A 303 -8.95 13.25 18.67
N GLY A 304 -8.06 14.21 18.97
CA GLY A 304 -8.15 15.03 20.18
C GLY A 304 -7.70 14.29 21.46
N PRO A 305 -7.43 15.03 22.54
CA PRO A 305 -6.72 14.50 23.72
C PRO A 305 -7.49 13.41 24.48
N GLN A 306 -8.82 13.50 24.53
CA GLN A 306 -9.63 12.51 25.23
C GLN A 306 -9.58 11.14 24.55
N ILE A 307 -9.83 11.10 23.24
CA ILE A 307 -9.81 9.85 22.46
C ILE A 307 -8.37 9.36 22.32
N SER A 308 -7.38 10.27 22.19
CA SER A 308 -5.96 9.92 22.22
C SER A 308 -5.60 9.10 23.46
N ALA A 309 -5.94 9.58 24.65
CA ALA A 309 -5.64 8.87 25.90
C ALA A 309 -6.33 7.50 25.99
N MET A 310 -7.56 7.39 25.45
CA MET A 310 -8.28 6.12 25.38
C MET A 310 -7.57 5.12 24.45
N ILE A 311 -7.22 5.54 23.24
CA ILE A 311 -6.54 4.68 22.26
C ILE A 311 -5.17 4.25 22.77
N GLU A 312 -4.40 5.14 23.40
CA GLU A 312 -3.10 4.80 23.99
C GLU A 312 -3.23 3.75 25.09
N ALA A 313 -4.22 3.89 25.98
CA ALA A 313 -4.47 2.92 27.05
C ALA A 313 -4.89 1.54 26.51
N ASP A 314 -5.63 1.50 25.39
CA ASP A 314 -6.15 0.27 24.79
C ASP A 314 -5.26 -0.30 23.69
N LEU A 315 -4.15 0.36 23.35
CA LEU A 315 -3.24 -0.03 22.28
C LEU A 315 -2.76 -1.50 22.40
N PRO A 316 -2.44 -2.03 23.60
CA PRO A 316 -2.09 -3.45 23.74
C PRO A 316 -3.24 -4.40 23.35
N LEU A 317 -4.49 -4.02 23.59
CA LEU A 317 -5.66 -4.82 23.21
C LEU A 317 -5.85 -4.84 21.70
N PHE A 318 -5.66 -3.69 21.06
CA PHE A 318 -5.84 -3.52 19.62
C PHE A 318 -4.75 -4.15 18.77
N GLN A 319 -3.48 -4.00 19.18
CA GLN A 319 -2.34 -4.32 18.33
C GLN A 319 -1.56 -5.56 18.77
N ASP A 320 -1.59 -5.92 20.07
CA ASP A 320 -0.84 -7.06 20.57
C ASP A 320 -1.73 -8.26 20.86
N LEU A 321 -2.87 -8.05 21.51
CA LEU A 321 -3.82 -9.12 21.83
C LEU A 321 -4.68 -9.48 20.62
N GLY A 322 -5.31 -8.48 20.01
CA GLY A 322 -6.17 -8.60 18.85
C GLY A 322 -7.58 -9.15 19.16
N LEU A 323 -8.54 -8.83 18.29
CA LEU A 323 -9.96 -9.13 18.41
C LEU A 323 -10.24 -10.60 18.72
N ALA A 324 -9.56 -11.51 18.01
CA ALA A 324 -9.76 -12.95 18.14
C ALA A 324 -9.44 -13.50 19.55
N ARG A 325 -8.70 -12.75 20.37
CA ARG A 325 -8.33 -13.13 21.74
C ARG A 325 -8.97 -12.27 22.82
N LEU A 326 -9.82 -11.29 22.46
CA LEU A 326 -10.57 -10.51 23.44
C LEU A 326 -11.73 -11.34 24.01
N THR A 327 -11.96 -11.23 25.31
CA THR A 327 -13.15 -11.83 25.93
C THR A 327 -14.41 -11.00 25.61
N PRO A 328 -15.62 -11.58 25.68
CA PRO A 328 -16.87 -10.84 25.50
C PRO A 328 -16.98 -9.62 26.43
N GLU A 329 -16.48 -9.73 27.67
CA GLU A 329 -16.47 -8.64 28.65
C GLU A 329 -15.52 -7.51 28.23
N GLN A 330 -14.34 -7.85 27.69
CA GLN A 330 -13.39 -6.85 27.16
C GLN A 330 -13.99 -6.13 25.95
N ILE A 331 -14.63 -6.85 25.03
CA ILE A 331 -15.31 -6.27 23.87
C ILE A 331 -16.43 -5.34 24.32
N ALA A 332 -17.27 -5.75 25.27
CA ALA A 332 -18.36 -4.93 25.80
C ALA A 332 -17.86 -3.67 26.51
N ALA A 333 -16.76 -3.79 27.28
CA ALA A 333 -16.13 -2.65 27.96
C ALA A 333 -15.55 -1.64 26.95
N LEU A 334 -14.84 -2.13 25.91
CA LEU A 334 -14.33 -1.28 24.83
C LEU A 334 -15.48 -0.58 24.10
N LYS A 335 -16.51 -1.32 23.69
CA LYS A 335 -17.69 -0.73 23.03
C LYS A 335 -18.33 0.36 23.88
N THR A 336 -18.54 0.11 25.17
CA THR A 336 -19.10 1.10 26.11
C THR A 336 -18.24 2.37 26.19
N ARG A 337 -16.91 2.21 26.15
CA ARG A 337 -15.96 3.33 26.21
C ARG A 337 -15.98 4.18 24.93
N TYR A 338 -16.05 3.54 23.76
CA TYR A 338 -15.91 4.21 22.46
C TYR A 338 -17.24 4.69 21.86
N LEU A 339 -18.37 4.02 22.11
CA LEU A 339 -19.68 4.39 21.55
C LEU A 339 -20.06 5.87 21.68
N PRO A 340 -19.79 6.56 22.81
CA PRO A 340 -20.12 7.98 22.97
C PRO A 340 -19.46 8.91 21.95
N PHE A 341 -18.39 8.47 21.26
CA PHE A 341 -17.62 9.25 20.29
C PHE A 341 -17.72 8.71 18.86
N ARG A 342 -18.74 7.91 18.56
CA ARG A 342 -18.90 7.22 17.27
C ARG A 342 -19.04 8.18 16.07
N ASP A 343 -19.36 9.44 16.30
CA ASP A 343 -19.34 10.48 15.27
C ASP A 343 -17.93 10.74 14.70
N GLN A 344 -16.88 10.41 15.46
CA GLN A 344 -15.50 10.50 15.03
C GLN A 344 -15.14 9.28 14.17
N ALA A 345 -14.63 9.52 12.95
CA ALA A 345 -14.37 8.45 11.99
C ALA A 345 -13.40 7.36 12.51
N CYS A 346 -12.37 7.74 13.27
CA CYS A 346 -11.45 6.78 13.89
C CYS A 346 -12.15 5.88 14.91
N VAL A 347 -13.10 6.43 15.68
CA VAL A 347 -13.86 5.69 16.68
C VAL A 347 -14.91 4.80 16.03
N ASP A 348 -15.60 5.27 14.98
CA ASP A 348 -16.53 4.43 14.22
C ASP A 348 -15.80 3.19 13.68
N GLU A 349 -14.60 3.34 13.13
CA GLU A 349 -13.80 2.21 12.64
C GLU A 349 -13.37 1.25 13.77
N ILE A 350 -13.05 1.74 14.98
CA ILE A 350 -12.80 0.90 16.15
C ILE A 350 -14.06 0.10 16.52
N VAL A 351 -15.22 0.75 16.59
CA VAL A 351 -16.49 0.09 16.94
C VAL A 351 -16.86 -0.98 15.91
N ARG A 352 -16.75 -0.66 14.62
CA ARG A 352 -17.01 -1.61 13.52
C ARG A 352 -16.03 -2.79 13.53
N TRP A 353 -14.78 -2.56 13.91
CA TRP A 353 -13.82 -3.65 14.16
C TRP A 353 -14.23 -4.53 15.34
N LEU A 354 -14.68 -3.95 16.46
CA LEU A 354 -15.24 -4.70 17.58
C LEU A 354 -16.54 -5.45 17.24
N ASP A 355 -17.26 -5.02 16.20
CA ASP A 355 -18.43 -5.68 15.62
C ASP A 355 -18.07 -6.79 14.61
N GLY A 356 -16.78 -6.96 14.29
CA GLY A 356 -16.30 -7.99 13.36
C GLY A 356 -16.46 -7.65 11.88
N GLU A 357 -16.74 -6.39 11.53
CA GLU A 357 -16.96 -5.99 10.12
C GLU A 357 -15.72 -6.11 9.23
N TYR A 358 -14.53 -6.24 9.81
CA TYR A 358 -13.27 -6.31 9.09
C TYR A 358 -12.59 -7.68 9.16
N VAL A 359 -13.32 -8.73 9.57
CA VAL A 359 -12.78 -10.10 9.55
C VAL A 359 -12.39 -10.48 8.12
N PHE A 360 -11.29 -11.23 7.98
CA PHE A 360 -10.85 -11.74 6.70
C PHE A 360 -11.89 -12.67 6.07
N ASP A 361 -12.18 -12.42 4.80
CA ASP A 361 -13.02 -13.26 3.97
C ASP A 361 -12.14 -14.05 2.99
N PRO A 362 -12.07 -15.39 3.10
CA PRO A 362 -11.31 -16.24 2.18
C PRO A 362 -11.67 -16.05 0.71
N ASP A 363 -12.91 -15.68 0.41
CA ASP A 363 -13.37 -15.46 -0.96
C ASP A 363 -12.63 -14.28 -1.62
N CYS A 364 -12.05 -13.38 -0.82
CA CYS A 364 -11.19 -12.30 -1.30
C CYS A 364 -9.86 -12.78 -1.94
N LEU A 365 -9.47 -14.05 -1.73
CA LEU A 365 -8.25 -14.64 -2.31
C LEU A 365 -8.51 -15.52 -3.54
N THR A 366 -9.74 -15.97 -3.76
CA THR A 366 -10.06 -17.04 -4.74
C THR A 366 -10.81 -16.57 -5.98
N ASP A 367 -10.87 -15.26 -6.19
CA ASP A 367 -11.68 -14.63 -7.23
C ASP A 367 -10.91 -14.23 -8.50
#